data_AF-A0A839RJP7-F1
#
_entry.id   AF-A0A839RJP7-F1
#
_cell.length_a   1.000
_cell.length_b   1.000
_cell.length_c   1.000
_cell.angle_alpha   90.00
_cell.angle_beta   90.00
_cell.angle_gamma   90.00
#
_symmetry.space_group_name_H-M   'P 1'
#
loop_
_entity.id
_entity.type
_entity.pdbx_description
1 polymer ?
#
loop_
_entity_poly.entity_id
_entity_poly.type
_entity_poly.pdbx_seq_one_letter_code
_entity_poly.pdbx_strand_id
1 'polypeptide(L)'
;MTMRSRFSAPARKIGAGVAASALIAGSIGLAGSGLAAADTTEEDATNQEITEALSSYLDAANSFDYEGFVAATCEPEVEFMNELIGKLMNGADLEAVWDRAQEVRGEDAPQIEILDITDIVVEGDNATATVTTQLDEREPTTETVQLVLDEEAWKVCPDRSEIDVPDEEETVDEATTSDE
;
A
#
# COMPACT_ATOMS: atom_id res chain seq x y z
N MET A 1 31.22 -38.91 61.32
CA MET A 1 29.81 -38.51 61.12
C MET A 1 29.54 -38.52 59.62
N THR A 2 28.58 -39.20 59.00
CA THR A 2 27.61 -40.24 59.36
C THR A 2 27.16 -40.85 58.01
N MET A 3 27.10 -42.19 57.92
CA MET A 3 26.30 -43.08 57.02
C MET A 3 26.30 -42.83 55.49
N ARG A 4 26.75 -43.77 54.63
CA ARG A 4 26.12 -45.04 54.20
C ARG A 4 24.68 -44.89 53.66
N SER A 5 24.48 -45.09 52.35
CA SER A 5 23.92 -46.33 51.77
C SER A 5 23.38 -46.13 50.35
N ARG A 6 23.64 -47.13 49.49
CA ARG A 6 23.09 -47.34 48.15
C ARG A 6 21.63 -47.77 48.25
N PHE A 7 20.80 -47.43 47.25
CA PHE A 7 19.69 -48.28 46.80
C PHE A 7 19.36 -48.04 45.33
N SER A 8 18.87 -49.10 44.69
CA SER A 8 18.74 -49.34 43.26
C SER A 8 17.25 -49.46 42.88
N ALA A 9 16.89 -48.95 41.69
CA ALA A 9 15.74 -49.30 40.81
C ALA A 9 14.28 -49.10 41.34
N PRO A 10 13.22 -49.08 40.49
CA PRO A 10 13.15 -49.41 39.07
C PRO A 10 12.38 -48.43 38.14
N ALA A 11 12.54 -48.68 36.83
CA ALA A 11 11.74 -48.13 35.74
C ALA A 11 10.25 -48.48 35.89
N ARG A 12 9.37 -47.52 35.55
CA ARG A 12 7.94 -47.76 35.33
C ARG A 12 7.52 -47.14 34.01
N LYS A 13 7.37 -47.99 32.98
CA LYS A 13 6.55 -47.68 31.80
C LYS A 13 5.10 -47.56 32.27
N ILE A 14 4.46 -46.44 31.97
CA ILE A 14 2.99 -46.33 31.90
C ILE A 14 2.72 -45.88 30.47
N GLY A 15 2.07 -46.76 29.72
CA GLY A 15 1.58 -46.46 28.38
C GLY A 15 0.16 -45.88 28.41
N ALA A 16 -0.30 -45.57 27.20
CA ALA A 16 -1.66 -45.28 26.77
C ALA A 16 -2.20 -43.86 27.03
N GLY A 17 -2.48 -43.15 25.92
CA GLY A 17 -3.86 -42.72 25.68
C GLY A 17 -4.10 -41.23 25.41
N VAL A 18 -4.34 -40.92 24.13
CA VAL A 18 -5.48 -40.13 23.61
C VAL A 18 -5.63 -38.63 24.01
N ALA A 19 -5.52 -37.81 22.97
CA ALA A 19 -6.33 -36.64 22.58
C ALA A 19 -6.33 -35.32 23.40
N ALA A 20 -5.99 -34.27 22.66
CA ALA A 20 -6.79 -33.06 22.39
C ALA A 20 -7.02 -32.01 23.49
N SER A 21 -6.94 -30.77 23.00
CA SER A 21 -7.59 -29.56 23.49
C SER A 21 -6.91 -28.84 24.65
N ALA A 22 -5.98 -27.94 24.33
CA ALA A 22 -5.74 -26.78 25.17
C ALA A 22 -6.76 -25.70 24.79
N LEU A 23 -7.66 -25.45 25.73
CA LEU A 23 -8.80 -24.53 25.67
C LEU A 23 -8.33 -23.08 25.44
N ILE A 24 -8.88 -22.44 24.39
CA ILE A 24 -8.87 -20.99 24.26
C ILE A 24 -9.76 -20.43 25.37
N ALA A 25 -9.20 -19.56 26.21
CA ALA A 25 -9.89 -18.93 27.32
C ALA A 25 -10.94 -17.95 26.78
N GLY A 26 -12.21 -18.39 26.75
CA GLY A 26 -13.35 -17.52 26.52
C GLY A 26 -13.67 -16.71 27.78
N SER A 27 -13.44 -15.39 27.73
CA SER A 27 -14.07 -14.46 28.66
C SER A 27 -15.47 -14.11 28.15
N ILE A 28 -16.46 -14.76 28.75
CA ILE A 28 -17.89 -14.50 28.60
C ILE A 28 -18.20 -13.09 29.14
N GLY A 29 -18.59 -12.19 28.25
CA GLY A 29 -19.31 -10.95 28.58
C GLY A 29 -20.80 -11.13 28.26
N LEU A 30 -21.62 -11.24 29.29
CA LEU A 30 -23.09 -11.36 29.20
C LEU A 30 -23.76 -9.99 29.09
N ALA A 31 -24.81 -9.96 28.25
CA ALA A 31 -25.98 -9.08 28.27
C ALA A 31 -25.88 -7.72 27.53
N GLY A 32 -26.48 -7.68 26.34
CA GLY A 32 -26.86 -6.46 25.64
C GLY A 32 -27.47 -6.79 24.28
N SER A 33 -28.72 -6.43 24.07
CA SER A 33 -29.57 -6.72 22.91
C SER A 33 -28.88 -6.57 21.53
N GLY A 34 -28.93 -7.65 20.74
CA GLY A 34 -29.04 -7.65 19.28
C GLY A 34 -28.24 -6.62 18.49
N LEU A 35 -26.93 -6.81 18.38
CA LEU A 35 -26.20 -6.50 17.15
C LEU A 35 -25.47 -7.78 16.75
N ALA A 36 -25.72 -8.27 15.55
CA ALA A 36 -24.81 -9.22 14.93
C ALA A 36 -23.48 -8.47 14.74
N ALA A 37 -22.54 -8.69 15.66
CA ALA A 37 -21.14 -8.44 15.34
C ALA A 37 -20.85 -9.34 14.15
N ALA A 38 -20.68 -8.76 12.96
CA ALA A 38 -20.12 -9.50 11.86
C ALA A 38 -18.80 -10.07 12.37
N ASP A 39 -18.66 -11.38 12.31
CA ASP A 39 -17.41 -12.09 12.53
C ASP A 39 -16.53 -11.71 11.32
N THR A 40 -16.00 -10.48 11.31
CA THR A 40 -15.04 -10.01 10.30
C THR A 40 -13.81 -10.87 10.46
N THR A 41 -13.48 -11.62 9.42
CA THR A 41 -12.25 -12.40 9.40
C THR A 41 -11.05 -11.45 9.33
N GLU A 42 -9.87 -11.92 9.71
CA GLU A 42 -8.63 -11.13 9.55
C GLU A 42 -8.40 -10.74 8.08
N GLU A 43 -8.80 -11.61 7.15
CA GLU A 43 -8.75 -11.34 5.70
C GLU A 43 -9.70 -10.22 5.27
N ASP A 44 -10.92 -10.18 5.80
CA ASP A 44 -11.88 -9.10 5.52
C ASP A 44 -11.37 -7.74 6.02
N ALA A 45 -10.70 -7.73 7.19
CA ALA A 45 -10.12 -6.52 7.76
C ALA A 45 -8.94 -6.01 6.90
N THR A 46 -8.01 -6.87 6.50
CA THR A 46 -6.89 -6.47 5.63
C THR A 46 -7.37 -6.00 4.26
N ASN A 47 -8.36 -6.67 3.67
CA ASN A 47 -8.93 -6.23 2.38
C ASN A 47 -9.59 -4.85 2.50
N GLN A 48 -10.23 -4.57 3.63
CA GLN A 48 -10.76 -3.24 3.93
C GLN A 48 -9.64 -2.19 4.04
N GLU A 49 -8.56 -2.47 4.77
CA GLU A 49 -7.42 -1.54 4.89
C GLU A 49 -6.77 -1.22 3.53
N ILE A 50 -6.62 -2.23 2.66
CA ILE A 50 -6.10 -2.05 1.29
C ILE A 50 -7.05 -1.18 0.44
N THR A 51 -8.35 -1.42 0.56
CA THR A 51 -9.36 -0.61 -0.14
C THR A 51 -9.33 0.86 0.34
N GLU A 52 -9.18 1.07 1.64
CA GLU A 52 -9.05 2.39 2.26
C GLU A 52 -7.76 3.10 1.81
N ALA A 53 -6.63 2.38 1.71
CA ALA A 53 -5.38 2.92 1.20
C ALA A 53 -5.47 3.38 -0.26
N LEU A 54 -6.05 2.56 -1.14
CA LEU A 54 -6.29 2.93 -2.55
C LEU A 54 -7.20 4.15 -2.67
N SER A 55 -8.25 4.21 -1.84
CA SER A 55 -9.18 5.34 -1.80
C SER A 55 -8.49 6.60 -1.31
N SER A 56 -7.68 6.52 -0.26
CA SER A 56 -6.91 7.65 0.28
C SER A 56 -5.91 8.19 -0.74
N TYR A 57 -5.23 7.31 -1.47
CA TYR A 57 -4.31 7.68 -2.53
C TYR A 57 -5.01 8.48 -3.64
N LEU A 58 -6.15 7.98 -4.16
CA LEU A 58 -6.89 8.68 -5.21
C LEU A 58 -7.59 9.94 -4.71
N ASP A 59 -8.12 9.95 -3.49
CA ASP A 59 -8.73 11.15 -2.90
C ASP A 59 -7.70 12.27 -2.76
N ALA A 60 -6.49 11.96 -2.29
CA ALA A 60 -5.40 12.92 -2.22
C ALA A 60 -4.98 13.44 -3.61
N ALA A 61 -4.88 12.55 -4.60
CA ALA A 61 -4.58 12.90 -5.99
C ALA A 61 -5.65 13.83 -6.61
N ASN A 62 -6.93 13.52 -6.37
CA ASN A 62 -8.09 14.25 -6.89
C ASN A 62 -8.27 15.63 -6.24
N SER A 63 -8.08 15.70 -4.92
CA SER A 63 -8.23 16.91 -4.11
C SER A 63 -7.04 17.85 -4.19
N PHE A 64 -5.96 17.42 -4.84
CA PHE A 64 -4.68 18.10 -4.79
C PHE A 64 -4.22 18.35 -3.33
N ASP A 65 -4.28 17.30 -2.51
CA ASP A 65 -3.64 17.25 -1.19
C ASP A 65 -2.26 16.60 -1.30
N TYR A 66 -1.21 17.42 -1.36
CA TYR A 66 0.17 16.95 -1.50
C TYR A 66 0.62 16.13 -0.29
N GLU A 67 0.31 16.59 0.92
CA GLU A 67 0.71 15.89 2.16
C GLU A 67 0.00 14.54 2.25
N GLY A 68 -1.29 14.49 1.92
CA GLY A 68 -2.07 13.26 1.84
C GLY A 68 -1.53 12.30 0.77
N PHE A 69 -1.13 12.84 -0.39
CA PHE A 69 -0.61 12.03 -1.49
C PHE A 69 0.73 11.37 -1.11
N VAL A 70 1.65 12.14 -0.52
CA VAL A 70 2.95 11.63 -0.03
C VAL A 70 2.74 10.59 1.08
N ALA A 71 1.77 10.80 1.97
CA ALA A 71 1.48 9.84 3.04
C ALA A 71 0.91 8.51 2.50
N ALA A 72 0.12 8.56 1.42
CA ALA A 72 -0.51 7.39 0.81
C ALA A 72 0.36 6.69 -0.25
N THR A 73 1.54 7.22 -0.54
CA THR A 73 2.44 6.78 -1.62
C THR A 73 3.80 6.40 -1.07
N CYS A 74 4.48 5.46 -1.73
CA CYS A 74 5.82 5.05 -1.36
C CYS A 74 6.87 6.11 -1.72
N GLU A 75 7.88 6.31 -0.87
CA GLU A 75 8.92 7.36 -1.07
C GLU A 75 9.60 7.34 -2.46
N PRO A 76 9.98 6.18 -3.04
CA PRO A 76 10.58 6.14 -4.38
C PRO A 76 9.69 6.72 -5.49
N GLU A 77 8.38 6.64 -5.31
CA GLU A 77 7.41 7.16 -6.27
C GLU A 77 7.31 8.70 -6.19
N VAL A 78 7.37 9.24 -4.97
CA VAL A 78 7.43 10.69 -4.76
C VAL A 78 8.72 11.28 -5.35
N GLU A 79 9.86 10.59 -5.18
CA GLU A 79 11.13 10.98 -5.79
C GLU A 79 11.07 10.93 -7.32
N PHE A 80 10.52 9.85 -7.90
CA PHE A 80 10.34 9.72 -9.35
C PHE A 80 9.51 10.87 -9.93
N MET A 81 8.36 11.19 -9.30
CA MET A 81 7.51 12.27 -9.79
C MET A 81 8.18 13.64 -9.68
N ASN A 82 8.94 13.89 -8.61
CA ASN A 82 9.76 15.09 -8.49
C ASN A 82 10.80 15.19 -9.62
N GLU A 83 11.49 14.08 -9.94
CA GLU A 83 12.45 14.06 -11.05
C GLU A 83 11.76 14.33 -12.40
N LEU A 84 10.64 13.66 -12.66
CA LEU A 84 9.87 13.81 -13.89
C LEU A 84 9.38 15.26 -14.05
N ILE A 85 8.81 15.84 -13.00
CA ILE A 85 8.37 17.24 -13.01
C ILE A 85 9.55 18.18 -13.18
N GLY A 86 10.66 17.95 -12.49
CA GLY A 86 11.88 18.73 -12.65
C GLY A 86 12.36 18.76 -14.11
N LYS A 87 12.33 17.61 -14.79
CA LYS A 87 12.66 17.47 -16.22
C LYS A 87 11.64 18.20 -17.12
N LEU A 88 10.34 17.97 -16.92
CA LEU A 88 9.30 18.49 -17.83
C LEU A 88 8.96 19.98 -17.59
N MET A 89 9.11 20.46 -16.37
CA MET A 89 8.68 21.80 -15.92
C MET A 89 9.84 22.70 -15.52
N ASN A 90 11.02 22.46 -16.08
CA ASN A 90 12.19 23.34 -15.97
C ASN A 90 12.61 23.62 -14.52
N GLY A 91 12.75 22.54 -13.73
CA GLY A 91 13.23 22.58 -12.35
C GLY A 91 12.17 22.90 -11.30
N ALA A 92 10.89 22.80 -11.63
CA ALA A 92 9.82 22.81 -10.62
C ALA A 92 9.88 21.52 -9.77
N ASP A 93 9.46 21.62 -8.51
CA ASP A 93 9.21 20.47 -7.64
C ASP A 93 7.72 20.08 -7.61
N LEU A 94 7.44 18.86 -7.18
CA LEU A 94 6.09 18.29 -7.14
C LEU A 94 5.14 19.13 -6.28
N GLU A 95 5.57 19.60 -5.11
CA GLU A 95 4.77 20.41 -4.19
C GLU A 95 4.32 21.72 -4.86
N ALA A 96 5.24 22.45 -5.48
CA ALA A 96 4.93 23.69 -6.19
C ALA A 96 3.96 23.49 -7.37
N VAL A 97 4.07 22.37 -8.09
CA VAL A 97 3.13 22.03 -9.17
C VAL A 97 1.75 21.69 -8.63
N TRP A 98 1.70 20.98 -7.51
CA TRP A 98 0.47 20.57 -6.86
C TRP A 98 -0.30 21.76 -6.28
N ASP A 99 0.39 22.68 -5.60
CA ASP A 99 -0.15 23.97 -5.15
C ASP A 99 -0.73 24.78 -6.32
N ARG A 100 0.02 24.84 -7.42
CA ARG A 100 -0.44 25.54 -8.62
C ARG A 100 -1.65 24.87 -9.24
N ALA A 101 -1.69 23.54 -9.27
CA ALA A 101 -2.82 22.79 -9.78
C ALA A 101 -4.07 23.07 -8.93
N GLN A 102 -3.95 23.07 -7.60
CA GLN A 102 -5.03 23.41 -6.67
C GLN A 102 -5.60 24.81 -6.93
N GLU A 103 -4.74 25.82 -7.19
CA GLU A 103 -5.18 27.20 -7.48
C GLU A 103 -5.95 27.31 -8.81
N VAL A 104 -5.57 26.53 -9.82
CA VAL A 104 -6.01 26.72 -11.21
C VAL A 104 -7.21 25.86 -11.59
N ARG A 105 -7.32 24.63 -11.05
CA ARG A 105 -8.25 23.62 -11.57
C ARG A 105 -9.74 23.92 -11.30
N GLY A 106 -10.05 24.61 -10.21
CA GLY A 106 -11.44 24.90 -9.81
C GLY A 106 -12.26 23.62 -9.53
N GLU A 107 -13.57 23.77 -9.27
CA GLU A 107 -14.47 22.66 -8.90
C GLU A 107 -14.79 21.70 -10.08
N ASP A 108 -14.57 22.12 -11.33
CA ASP A 108 -14.88 21.34 -12.55
C ASP A 108 -13.70 20.50 -13.05
N ALA A 109 -12.70 20.29 -12.20
CA ALA A 109 -11.50 19.54 -12.52
C ALA A 109 -11.82 18.05 -12.73
N PRO A 110 -11.27 17.39 -13.77
CA PRO A 110 -11.61 16.02 -14.05
C PRO A 110 -11.11 15.08 -12.94
N GLN A 111 -11.99 14.19 -12.46
CA GLN A 111 -11.82 13.34 -11.29
C GLN A 111 -11.62 11.88 -11.70
N ILE A 112 -10.73 11.19 -11.00
CA ILE A 112 -10.56 9.74 -11.14
C ILE A 112 -11.41 9.04 -10.09
N GLU A 113 -12.36 8.21 -10.50
CA GLU A 113 -13.20 7.42 -9.61
C GLU A 113 -12.77 5.95 -9.63
N ILE A 114 -12.79 5.29 -8.46
CA ILE A 114 -12.67 3.83 -8.37
C ILE A 114 -14.04 3.23 -8.66
N LEU A 115 -14.12 2.41 -9.71
CA LEU A 115 -15.32 1.68 -10.05
C LEU A 115 -15.36 0.29 -9.38
N ASP A 116 -14.21 -0.36 -9.26
CA ASP A 116 -14.11 -1.71 -8.71
C ASP A 116 -12.69 -2.02 -8.20
N ILE A 117 -12.59 -2.85 -7.17
CA ILE A 117 -11.33 -3.39 -6.65
C ILE A 117 -11.51 -4.91 -6.49
N THR A 118 -10.67 -5.68 -7.18
CA THR A 118 -10.72 -7.15 -7.19
C THR A 118 -9.33 -7.74 -7.02
N ASP A 119 -9.29 -9.08 -6.85
CA ASP A 119 -8.06 -9.86 -6.87
C ASP A 119 -6.99 -9.36 -5.88
N ILE A 120 -7.43 -8.97 -4.68
CA ILE A 120 -6.51 -8.58 -3.60
C ILE A 120 -5.74 -9.83 -3.16
N VAL A 121 -4.42 -9.76 -3.25
CA VAL A 121 -3.49 -10.80 -2.80
C VAL A 121 -2.51 -10.15 -1.84
N VAL A 122 -2.39 -10.70 -0.63
CA VAL A 122 -1.51 -10.20 0.43
C VAL A 122 -0.41 -11.20 0.72
N GLU A 123 0.84 -10.75 0.66
CA GLU A 123 2.05 -11.53 0.89
C GLU A 123 2.94 -10.81 1.93
N GLY A 124 2.62 -11.01 3.21
CA GLY A 124 3.32 -10.34 4.30
C GLY A 124 3.07 -8.84 4.26
N ASP A 125 4.14 -8.06 4.13
CA ASP A 125 4.09 -6.59 4.07
C ASP A 125 3.89 -6.05 2.64
N ASN A 126 3.54 -6.92 1.68
CA ASN A 126 3.26 -6.54 0.29
C ASN A 126 1.86 -7.00 -0.08
N ALA A 127 1.20 -6.25 -0.95
CA ALA A 127 -0.08 -6.65 -1.53
C ALA A 127 -0.17 -6.22 -3.00
N THR A 128 -1.01 -6.91 -3.75
CA THR A 128 -1.42 -6.52 -5.09
C THR A 128 -2.93 -6.48 -5.17
N ALA A 129 -3.48 -5.50 -5.88
CA ALA A 129 -4.91 -5.42 -6.16
C ALA A 129 -5.14 -5.05 -7.62
N THR A 130 -6.19 -5.59 -8.22
CA THR A 130 -6.69 -5.14 -9.53
C THR A 130 -7.67 -4.00 -9.29
N VAL A 131 -7.38 -2.82 -9.83
CA VAL A 131 -8.19 -1.62 -9.62
C VAL A 131 -8.74 -1.18 -10.97
N THR A 132 -10.05 -0.98 -11.04
CA THR A 132 -10.70 -0.37 -12.20
C THR A 132 -11.06 1.07 -11.86
N THR A 133 -10.47 2.01 -12.59
CA THR A 133 -10.70 3.44 -12.43
C THR A 133 -11.33 4.05 -13.68
N GLN A 134 -11.96 5.21 -13.52
CA GLN A 134 -12.51 5.99 -14.63
C GLN A 134 -12.24 7.47 -14.38
N LEU A 135 -11.70 8.15 -15.40
CA LEU A 135 -11.50 9.60 -15.39
C LEU A 135 -12.70 10.28 -16.06
N ASP A 136 -13.59 10.86 -15.27
CA ASP A 136 -14.90 11.40 -15.70
C ASP A 136 -15.60 10.49 -16.72
N GLU A 137 -16.07 11.03 -17.86
CA GLU A 137 -16.80 10.32 -18.90
C GLU A 137 -15.89 9.49 -19.85
N ARG A 138 -14.63 9.23 -19.48
CA ARG A 138 -13.71 8.40 -20.29
C ARG A 138 -13.98 6.91 -20.11
N GLU A 139 -13.44 6.10 -21.02
CA GLU A 139 -13.50 4.64 -20.88
C GLU A 139 -12.75 4.20 -19.60
N PRO A 140 -13.32 3.28 -18.80
CA PRO A 140 -12.64 2.73 -17.64
C PRO A 140 -11.32 2.07 -18.00
N THR A 141 -10.34 2.18 -17.11
CA THR A 141 -9.04 1.52 -17.20
C THR A 141 -8.90 0.57 -16.03
N THR A 142 -8.37 -0.63 -16.28
CA THR A 142 -8.10 -1.63 -15.24
C THR A 142 -6.61 -1.89 -15.19
N GLU A 143 -6.02 -1.79 -14.01
CA GLU A 143 -4.59 -1.97 -13.77
C GLU A 143 -4.32 -2.76 -12.48
N THR A 144 -3.15 -3.39 -12.40
CA THR A 144 -2.68 -4.02 -11.17
C THR A 144 -1.82 -3.04 -10.39
N VAL A 145 -2.24 -2.74 -9.17
CA VAL A 145 -1.57 -1.82 -8.26
C VAL A 145 -0.85 -2.62 -7.19
N GLN A 146 0.41 -2.26 -6.90
CA GLN A 146 1.16 -2.82 -5.78
C GLN A 146 1.02 -1.90 -4.55
N LEU A 147 0.93 -2.51 -3.39
CA LEU A 147 0.90 -1.84 -2.10
C LEU A 147 1.94 -2.42 -1.16
N VAL A 148 2.49 -1.58 -0.29
CA VAL A 148 3.44 -1.99 0.75
C VAL A 148 2.95 -1.48 2.09
N LEU A 149 3.01 -2.33 3.11
CA LEU A 149 2.74 -1.97 4.49
C LEU A 149 3.98 -1.27 5.06
N ASP A 150 3.85 0.02 5.35
CA ASP A 150 4.91 0.86 5.90
C ASP A 150 4.42 1.53 7.19
N GLU A 151 5.16 1.33 8.29
CA GLU A 151 4.85 1.91 9.60
C GLU A 151 3.36 1.82 10.01
N GLU A 152 2.74 0.65 9.77
CA GLU A 152 1.33 0.33 10.10
C GLU A 152 0.27 0.88 9.11
N ALA A 153 0.67 1.44 7.97
CA ALA A 153 -0.26 1.87 6.92
C ALA A 153 0.12 1.29 5.54
N TRP A 154 -0.87 0.81 4.80
CA TRP A 154 -0.69 0.41 3.40
C TRP A 154 -0.50 1.66 2.52
N LYS A 155 0.53 1.63 1.67
CA LYS A 155 0.87 2.70 0.72
C LYS A 155 0.91 2.18 -0.70
N VAL A 156 0.52 3.00 -1.66
CA VAL A 156 0.53 2.66 -3.09
C VAL A 156 1.95 2.83 -3.65
N CYS A 157 2.50 1.74 -4.20
CA CYS A 157 3.83 1.70 -4.83
C CYS A 157 3.66 1.28 -6.30
N PRO A 158 3.29 2.17 -7.23
CA PRO A 158 3.08 1.77 -8.62
C PRO A 158 4.38 1.22 -9.24
N ASP A 159 4.28 0.14 -10.02
CA ASP A 159 5.43 -0.38 -10.76
C ASP A 159 5.70 0.51 -11.98
N ARG A 160 6.84 1.20 -12.01
CA ARG A 160 7.20 2.10 -13.13
C ARG A 160 8.17 1.49 -14.13
N SER A 161 8.32 0.16 -14.16
CA SER A 161 9.21 -0.51 -15.12
C SER A 161 8.83 -0.29 -16.60
N GLU A 162 7.65 0.28 -16.88
CA GLU A 162 7.16 0.55 -18.24
C GLU A 162 7.17 2.03 -18.66
N ILE A 163 7.58 2.96 -17.77
CA ILE A 163 7.58 4.39 -18.09
C ILE A 163 8.93 4.76 -18.68
N ASP A 164 9.01 4.68 -20.01
CA ASP A 164 10.12 5.18 -20.82
C ASP A 164 10.15 6.72 -20.71
N VAL A 165 10.90 7.24 -19.73
CA VAL A 165 11.20 8.67 -19.64
C VAL A 165 12.17 8.96 -20.78
N PRO A 166 11.84 9.85 -21.73
CA PRO A 166 12.77 10.15 -22.82
C PRO A 166 14.07 10.68 -22.23
N ASP A 167 15.16 9.94 -22.39
CA ASP A 167 16.50 10.41 -22.06
C ASP A 167 16.80 11.64 -22.92
N GLU A 168 17.13 12.76 -22.27
CA GLU A 168 17.74 13.90 -22.92
C GLU A 168 19.19 13.57 -23.29
N GLU A 169 19.39 12.80 -24.36
CA GLU A 169 20.65 12.79 -25.13
C GLU A 169 20.26 13.17 -26.57
N GLU A 170 20.65 14.31 -27.13
CA GLU A 170 22.04 14.70 -27.37
C GLU A 170 22.09 16.22 -27.66
N THR A 171 22.79 16.98 -26.82
CA THR A 171 23.35 18.27 -27.24
C THR A 171 24.72 18.00 -27.85
N VAL A 172 24.85 18.12 -29.17
CA VAL A 172 26.13 18.43 -29.80
C VAL A 172 26.05 19.83 -30.37
N ASP A 173 26.59 20.77 -29.59
CA ASP A 173 27.13 22.03 -30.08
C ASP A 173 28.16 21.77 -31.19
N GLU A 174 28.01 22.41 -32.35
CA GLU A 174 29.12 23.21 -32.88
C GLU A 174 28.60 24.28 -33.84
N ALA A 175 28.62 25.51 -33.34
CA ALA A 175 28.67 26.68 -34.19
C ALA A 175 30.00 26.68 -34.97
N THR A 176 29.95 26.50 -36.28
CA THR A 176 31.02 26.97 -37.16
C THR A 176 30.52 28.17 -37.95
N THR A 177 30.85 29.37 -37.44
CA THR A 177 30.93 30.58 -38.25
C THR A 177 32.13 30.42 -39.20
N SER A 178 31.96 30.62 -40.51
CA SER A 178 32.99 31.21 -41.38
C SER A 178 32.39 31.57 -42.75
N ASP A 179 32.54 32.85 -43.09
CA ASP A 179 32.45 33.50 -44.41
C ASP A 179 32.77 32.60 -45.62
N GLU A 180 31.96 32.71 -46.68
CA GLU A 180 32.31 33.47 -47.91
C GLU A 180 31.07 33.80 -48.77
#